data_AF-A0A7W5Q891-F1
#
_entry.id   AF-A0A7W5Q891-F1
#
_cell.length_a   1.000
_cell.length_b   1.000
_cell.length_c   1.000
_cell.angle_alpha   90.00
_cell.angle_beta   90.00
_cell.angle_gamma   90.00
#
_symmetry.space_group_name_H-M   'P 1'
#
loop_
_entity.id
_entity.type
_entity.pdbx_description
1 polymer ?
#
loop_
_entity_poly.entity_id
_entity_poly.type
_entity_poly.pdbx_seq_one_letter_code
_entity_poly.pdbx_strand_id
1 'polypeptide(L)' 'MSPESARLTSEAITLSAAAVLNSLISILGNKGLLSPEEEREVYRTAAEIIEEASGDDENGTYELARELIELRLGDI' A
#
# COMPACT_ATOMS: atom_id res chain seq x y z
N MET A 1 1.05 -15.17 22.97
CA MET A 1 2.08 -15.19 21.90
C MET A 1 3.31 -14.44 22.38
N SER A 2 4.51 -14.80 21.90
CA SER A 2 5.70 -13.97 22.18
C SER A 2 5.61 -12.65 21.40
N PRO A 3 6.27 -11.57 21.87
CA PRO A 3 6.36 -10.30 21.14
C PRO A 3 6.91 -10.46 19.72
N GLU A 4 7.89 -11.36 19.56
CA GLU A 4 8.49 -11.67 18.26
C GLU A 4 7.51 -12.35 17.31
N SER A 5 6.72 -13.32 17.79
CA SER A 5 5.69 -13.94 16.96
C SER A 5 4.60 -12.94 16.58
N ALA A 6 4.23 -12.00 17.47
CA ALA A 6 3.25 -10.97 17.15
C ALA A 6 3.76 -10.01 16.06
N ARG A 7 5.03 -9.58 16.13
CA ARG A 7 5.68 -8.78 15.10
C ARG A 7 5.72 -9.50 13.76
N LEU A 8 6.18 -10.76 13.73
CA LEU A 8 6.24 -11.58 12.51
C LEU A 8 4.87 -11.80 11.90
N THR A 9 3.84 -12.03 12.71
CA THR A 9 2.46 -12.16 12.22
C THR A 9 1.97 -10.85 11.61
N SER A 10 2.22 -9.70 12.26
CA SER A 10 1.86 -8.39 11.74
C SER A 10 2.53 -8.11 10.39
N GLU A 11 3.84 -8.34 10.28
CA GLU A 11 4.60 -8.17 9.05
C GLU A 11 4.12 -9.09 7.93
N ALA A 12 3.83 -10.36 8.24
CA ALA A 12 3.31 -11.33 7.28
C ALA A 12 1.92 -10.92 6.77
N ILE A 13 1.05 -10.40 7.64
CA ILE A 13 -0.27 -9.89 7.26
C ILE A 13 -0.10 -8.71 6.29
N THR A 14 0.70 -7.71 6.65
CA THR A 14 0.95 -6.54 5.80
C THR A 14 1.53 -6.93 4.44
N LEU A 15 2.55 -7.79 4.41
CA LEU A 15 3.16 -8.26 3.17
C LEU A 15 2.16 -9.03 2.31
N SER A 16 1.34 -9.89 2.92
CA SER A 16 0.32 -10.67 2.20
C SER A 16 -0.76 -9.76 1.59
N ALA A 17 -1.22 -8.75 2.33
CA ALA A 17 -2.21 -7.80 1.85
C ALA A 17 -1.69 -6.97 0.67
N ALA A 18 -0.44 -6.48 0.76
CA ALA A 18 0.22 -5.75 -0.31
C ALA A 18 0.38 -6.60 -1.58
N ALA A 19 0.81 -7.85 -1.44
CA ALA A 19 0.95 -8.77 -2.57
C ALA A 19 -0.39 -9.06 -3.26
N VAL A 20 -1.46 -9.28 -2.47
CA VAL A 20 -2.81 -9.51 -3.01
C VAL A 20 -3.34 -8.27 -3.72
N LEU A 21 -3.17 -7.08 -3.15
CA LEU A 21 -3.60 -5.82 -3.77
C LEU A 21 -2.87 -5.58 -5.10
N ASN A 22 -1.55 -5.72 -5.14
CA ASN A 22 -0.78 -5.58 -6.36
C ASN A 22 -1.23 -6.57 -7.45
N SER A 23 -1.47 -7.82 -7.06
CA SER A 23 -1.99 -8.83 -7.99
C SER A 23 -3.38 -8.45 -8.51
N LEU A 24 -4.25 -7.89 -7.67
CA LEU A 24 -5.59 -7.46 -8.07
C LEU A 24 -5.51 -6.31 -9.08
N ILE A 25 -4.73 -5.26 -8.80
CA ILE A 25 -4.54 -4.11 -9.70
C ILE A 25 -4.03 -4.59 -11.06
N SER A 26 -2.99 -5.43 -11.07
CA SER A 26 -2.48 -6.02 -12.31
C SER A 26 -3.52 -6.83 -13.09
N ILE A 27 -4.33 -7.65 -12.40
CA ILE A 27 -5.40 -8.42 -13.05
C ILE A 27 -6.46 -7.49 -13.66
N LEU A 28 -6.83 -6.42 -12.97
CA LEU A 28 -7.83 -5.47 -13.44
C LEU A 28 -7.31 -4.66 -14.65
N GLY A 29 -6.07 -4.18 -14.60
CA GLY A 29 -5.41 -3.52 -15.73
C GLY A 29 -5.30 -4.42 -16.96
N ASN A 30 -4.85 -5.67 -16.77
CA ASN A 30 -4.75 -6.66 -17.86
C ASN A 30 -6.11 -7.02 -18.49
N LYS A 31 -7.20 -6.90 -17.74
CA LYS A 31 -8.56 -7.09 -18.24
C LYS A 31 -9.14 -5.83 -18.90
N GLY A 32 -8.42 -4.72 -18.89
CA GLY A 32 -8.89 -3.42 -19.38
C GLY A 32 -9.99 -2.81 -18.50
N LEU A 33 -10.10 -3.25 -17.24
CA LEU A 33 -11.08 -2.72 -16.27
C LEU A 33 -10.53 -1.52 -15.49
N LEU A 34 -9.22 -1.31 -15.53
CA LEU A 34 -8.55 -0.10 -15.11
C LEU A 34 -7.72 0.43 -16.27
N SER A 35 -7.97 1.67 -16.64
CA SER A 35 -7.05 2.46 -17.47
C SER A 35 -5.81 2.84 -16.66
N PRO A 36 -4.70 3.21 -17.32
CA PRO A 36 -3.50 3.69 -16.64
C PRO A 36 -3.77 4.87 -15.69
N GLU A 37 -4.71 5.74 -16.05
CA GLU A 37 -5.08 6.89 -15.22
C GLU A 37 -5.86 6.48 -13.96
N GLU A 38 -6.77 5.51 -14.10
CA GLU A 38 -7.48 4.92 -12.96
C GLU A 38 -6.54 4.12 -12.06
N GLU A 39 -5.53 3.44 -12.62
CA GLU A 39 -4.48 2.80 -11.82
C GLU A 39 -3.69 3.83 -11.01
N ARG A 40 -3.27 4.95 -11.62
CA ARG A 40 -2.62 6.07 -10.90
C ARG A 40 -3.53 6.65 -9.81
N GLU A 41 -4.84 6.75 -10.07
CA GLU A 41 -5.81 7.22 -9.08
C GLU A 41 -5.83 6.33 -7.84
N VAL A 42 -5.82 5.00 -8.01
CA VAL A 42 -5.81 4.04 -6.89
C VAL A 42 -4.63 4.32 -5.94
N TYR A 43 -3.43 4.50 -6.48
CA TYR A 43 -2.25 4.79 -5.66
C TYR A 43 -2.30 6.19 -5.04
N ARG A 44 -2.81 7.20 -5.76
CA ARG A 44 -2.93 8.56 -5.22
C ARG A 44 -3.93 8.63 -4.06
N THR A 45 -5.11 8.06 -4.22
CA THR A 45 -6.11 7.96 -3.15
C THR A 45 -5.55 7.16 -1.96
N ALA A 46 -4.77 6.11 -2.20
CA ALA A 46 -4.12 5.38 -1.11
C ALA A 46 -3.11 6.25 -0.34
N ALA A 47 -2.33 7.08 -1.03
CA ALA A 47 -1.40 8.02 -0.39
C ALA A 47 -2.14 9.07 0.45
N GLU A 48 -3.24 9.63 -0.07
CA GLU A 48 -4.09 10.60 0.64
C GLU A 48 -4.69 9.99 1.92
N ILE A 49 -5.20 8.74 1.86
CA ILE A 49 -5.73 8.03 3.03
C ILE A 49 -4.65 7.84 4.10
N ILE A 50 -3.42 7.51 3.69
CA ILE A 50 -2.29 7.35 4.61
C ILE A 50 -1.89 8.69 5.23
N GLU A 51 -1.84 9.75 4.43
CA GLU A 51 -1.54 11.11 4.91
C GLU A 51 -2.59 11.59 5.91
N GLU A 52 -3.88 11.41 5.64
CA GLU A 52 -4.96 11.76 6.56
C GLU A 52 -4.91 10.95 7.86
N ALA A 53 -4.50 9.69 7.79
CA ALA A 53 -4.37 8.81 8.95
C ALA A 53 -3.10 9.03 9.77
N SER A 54 -2.10 9.76 9.22
CA SER A 54 -0.76 9.87 9.79
C SER A 54 -0.72 10.58 11.14
N GLY A 55 -1.57 11.59 11.39
CA GLY A 55 -1.65 12.27 12.69
C GLY A 55 -0.28 12.67 13.26
N ASP A 56 -0.06 12.46 14.57
CA ASP A 56 1.28 12.48 15.19
C ASP A 56 1.89 11.06 15.14
N ASP A 57 2.38 10.65 13.97
CA ASP A 57 3.06 9.36 13.80
C ASP A 57 4.45 9.36 14.43
N GLU A 58 4.52 9.10 15.73
CA GLU A 58 5.79 9.02 16.47
C GLU A 58 6.75 7.94 15.94
N ASN A 59 6.24 6.93 15.22
CA ASN A 59 7.01 5.77 14.77
C ASN A 59 7.43 5.86 13.29
N GLY A 60 6.96 6.87 12.53
CA GLY A 60 7.25 7.03 11.10
C GLY A 60 6.69 5.92 10.20
N THR A 61 5.73 5.14 10.68
CA THR A 61 5.13 4.02 9.93
C THR A 61 4.26 4.50 8.76
N TYR A 62 3.51 5.58 8.95
CA TYR A 62 2.68 6.19 7.91
C TYR A 62 3.54 6.89 6.87
N GLU A 63 4.60 7.57 7.29
CA GLU A 63 5.54 8.21 6.36
C GLU A 63 6.22 7.17 5.46
N LEU A 64 6.71 6.07 6.04
CA LEU A 64 7.28 4.98 5.25
C LEU A 64 6.25 4.36 4.30
N ALA A 65 4.98 4.21 4.74
CA ALA A 65 3.92 3.71 3.88
C ALA A 65 3.64 4.65 2.70
N ARG A 66 3.64 5.97 2.94
CA ARG A 66 3.47 7.01 1.91
C ARG A 66 4.60 6.95 0.88
N GLU A 67 5.86 6.91 1.32
CA GLU A 67 7.03 6.81 0.43
C GLU A 67 6.97 5.57 -0.48
N LEU A 68 6.53 4.43 0.06
CA LEU A 68 6.39 3.18 -0.72
C LEU A 68 5.31 3.30 -1.80
N ILE A 69 4.21 3.99 -1.50
CA ILE A 69 3.13 4.24 -2.48
C ILE A 69 3.62 5.19 -3.57
N GLU A 70 4.34 6.26 -3.21
CA GLU A 70 4.89 7.24 -4.16
C GLU A 70 5.94 6.64 -5.08
N LEU A 71 6.82 5.77 -4.55
CA LEU A 71 7.77 5.02 -5.36
C LEU A 71 7.05 4.20 -6.42
N ARG A 72 5.97 3.51 -6.04
CA ARG A 72 5.17 2.70 -6.95
C ARG A 72 4.47 3.55 -8.01
N LEU A 73 3.99 4.74 -7.65
CA LEU A 73 3.39 5.69 -8.59
C LEU A 73 4.38 6.14 -9.67
N GLY A 74 5.66 6.29 -9.32
CA GLY A 74 6.73 6.67 -10.25
C GLY A 74 7.08 5.59 -11.28
N ASP A 75 6.71 4.33 -11.04
CA ASP A 75 6.96 3.20 -11.93
C ASP A 75 5.88 3.00 -13.02
N ILE A 76 4.80 3.80 -13.02
CA ILE A 76 3.60 3.67 -13.89
C ILE A 76 3.58 4.74 -14.99
#